data_AF-A0A3D5JXS8-F1
#
_entry.id   AF-A0A3D5JXS8-F1
#
_cell.length_a   1.000
_cell.length_b   1.000
_cell.length_c   1.000
_cell.angle_alpha   90.00
_cell.angle_beta   90.00
_cell.angle_gamma   90.00
#
_symmetry.space_group_name_H-M   'P 1'
#
loop_
_entity.id
_entity.type
_entity.pdbx_description
1 polymer ?
#
loop_
_entity_poly.entity_id
_entity_poly.type
_entity_poly.pdbx_seq_one_letter_code
_entity_poly.pdbx_strand_id
1 'polypeptide(L)'
;MGKDENGQILWLVVVDGRQPRYSEGMNMHELASVMKELGCWTATNMDGGSSSIMGLVWQDGKLKVMNRPSDRSFGQVKIRPLPMVLTITKSPRLKE
;
A
#
# COMPACT_ATOMS: atom_id res chain seq x y z
N MET A 1 -2.30 -0.55 -7.08
CA MET A 1 -3.38 -1.55 -6.92
C MET A 1 -3.47 -2.35 -8.21
N GLY A 2 -3.70 -3.65 -8.14
CA GLY A 2 -3.90 -4.48 -9.33
C GLY A 2 -4.77 -5.69 -9.05
N LYS A 3 -5.29 -6.30 -10.11
CA LYS A 3 -6.12 -7.50 -10.04
C LYS A 3 -5.70 -8.49 -11.12
N ASP A 4 -6.07 -9.74 -10.93
CA ASP A 4 -5.90 -10.80 -11.92
C ASP A 4 -6.95 -10.65 -13.03
N GLU A 5 -6.85 -11.50 -14.05
CA GLU A 5 -7.76 -11.51 -15.18
C GLU A 5 -9.21 -11.67 -14.71
N ASN A 6 -9.43 -12.62 -13.79
CA ASN A 6 -10.75 -12.97 -13.26
C ASN A 6 -11.27 -12.00 -12.18
N GLY A 7 -10.42 -11.12 -11.64
CA GLY A 7 -10.78 -10.22 -10.54
C GLY A 7 -11.00 -10.92 -9.19
N GLN A 8 -10.48 -12.13 -9.00
CA GLN A 8 -10.58 -12.89 -7.77
C GLN A 8 -9.48 -12.52 -6.77
N ILE A 9 -8.32 -12.08 -7.25
CA ILE A 9 -7.20 -11.67 -6.41
C ILE A 9 -6.98 -10.17 -6.61
N LEU A 10 -6.88 -9.46 -5.49
CA LEU A 10 -6.57 -8.04 -5.44
C LEU A 10 -5.20 -7.83 -4.77
N TRP A 11 -4.26 -7.24 -5.50
CA TRP A 11 -2.97 -6.83 -4.98
C TRP A 11 -3.00 -5.35 -4.58
N LEU A 12 -2.74 -5.11 -3.29
CA LEU A 12 -2.39 -3.81 -2.75
C LEU A 12 -0.90 -3.81 -2.44
N VAL A 13 -0.13 -3.07 -3.23
CA VAL A 13 1.33 -2.97 -3.10
C VAL A 13 1.68 -1.58 -2.63
N VAL A 14 2.49 -1.51 -1.57
CA VAL A 14 3.10 -0.28 -1.06
C VAL A 14 4.61 -0.45 -1.13
N VAL A 15 5.28 0.51 -1.76
CA VAL A 15 6.73 0.53 -1.88
C VAL A 15 7.25 1.71 -1.07
N ASP A 16 8.01 1.44 -0.02
CA ASP A 16 8.71 2.48 0.73
C ASP A 16 9.76 3.14 -0.16
N GLY A 17 10.08 4.42 0.06
CA GLY A 17 11.09 5.11 -0.76
C GLY A 17 11.80 6.24 -0.02
N ARG A 18 12.79 6.84 -0.69
CA ARG A 18 13.63 7.96 -0.18
C ARG A 18 14.35 7.64 1.13
N GLN A 19 14.76 6.39 1.32
CA GLN A 19 15.39 5.92 2.56
C GLN A 19 16.70 5.20 2.25
N PRO A 20 17.84 5.93 2.31
CA PRO A 20 19.15 5.36 2.03
C PRO A 20 19.42 4.07 2.80
N ARG A 21 19.85 3.04 2.08
CA ARG A 21 20.18 1.69 2.61
C ARG A 21 18.98 0.85 3.09
N TYR A 22 17.75 1.32 2.86
CA TYR A 22 16.54 0.55 3.17
C TYR A 22 15.64 0.41 1.94
N SER A 23 15.22 1.53 1.36
CA SER A 23 14.47 1.52 0.10
C SER A 23 14.58 2.88 -0.59
N GLU A 24 15.11 2.88 -1.81
CA GLU A 24 15.15 4.07 -2.66
C GLU A 24 13.77 4.37 -3.27
N GLY A 25 12.90 3.35 -3.33
CA GLY A 25 11.61 3.40 -4.02
C GLY A 25 11.70 2.71 -5.37
N MET A 26 10.64 2.88 -6.17
CA MET A 26 10.56 2.37 -7.54
C MET A 26 10.05 3.47 -8.46
N ASN A 27 10.57 3.51 -9.68
CA ASN A 27 9.94 4.25 -10.77
C ASN A 27 8.73 3.48 -11.32
N MET A 28 7.97 4.11 -12.21
CA MET A 28 6.72 3.53 -12.73
C MET A 28 6.95 2.23 -13.51
N HIS A 29 8.05 2.10 -14.23
CA HIS A 29 8.35 0.90 -15.03
C HIS A 29 8.78 -0.29 -14.15
N GLU A 30 9.56 -0.03 -13.10
CA GLU A 30 9.92 -1.03 -12.09
C GLU A 30 8.67 -1.53 -11.37
N LEU A 31 7.82 -0.61 -10.91
CA LEU A 31 6.57 -0.97 -10.25
C LEU A 31 5.64 -1.74 -11.20
N ALA A 32 5.53 -1.33 -12.46
CA ALA A 32 4.73 -2.05 -13.46
C ALA A 32 5.26 -3.48 -13.69
N SER A 33 6.58 -3.65 -13.72
CA SER A 33 7.22 -4.96 -13.87
C SER A 33 6.92 -5.85 -12.66
N VAL A 34 7.04 -5.34 -11.44
CA VAL A 34 6.66 -6.06 -10.22
C VAL A 34 5.18 -6.45 -10.23
N MET A 35 4.28 -5.54 -10.60
CA MET A 35 2.85 -5.85 -10.68
C MET A 35 2.56 -6.96 -11.70
N LYS A 36 3.26 -6.96 -12.84
CA LYS A 36 3.17 -8.01 -13.85
C LYS A 36 3.68 -9.36 -13.32
N GLU A 37 4.83 -9.37 -12.66
CA GLU A 37 5.42 -10.56 -12.04
C GLU A 37 4.52 -11.15 -10.94
N LEU A 38 3.82 -10.30 -10.19
CA LEU A 38 2.83 -10.71 -9.20
C LEU A 38 1.57 -11.35 -9.81
N GLY A 39 1.39 -11.30 -11.13
CA GLY A 39 0.25 -11.88 -11.83
C GLY A 39 -0.92 -10.91 -12.03
N CYS A 40 -0.71 -9.60 -11.88
CA CYS A 40 -1.75 -8.64 -12.20
C CYS A 40 -1.99 -8.58 -13.72
N TRP A 41 -3.25 -8.76 -14.11
CA TRP A 41 -3.71 -8.53 -15.48
C TRP A 41 -3.91 -7.04 -15.77
N THR A 42 -4.48 -6.32 -14.78
CA THR A 42 -4.61 -4.86 -14.82
C THR A 42 -4.07 -4.27 -13.53
N ALA A 43 -3.33 -3.17 -13.62
CA ALA A 43 -2.80 -2.44 -12.47
C ALA A 43 -2.89 -0.93 -12.69
N THR A 44 -3.22 -0.20 -11.63
CA THR A 44 -3.30 1.26 -11.61
C THR A 44 -2.46 1.78 -10.45
N ASN A 45 -1.61 2.77 -10.74
CA ASN A 45 -0.85 3.45 -9.71
C ASN A 45 -1.75 4.36 -8.86
N MET A 46 -1.49 4.42 -7.56
CA MET A 46 -2.19 5.30 -6.62
C MET A 46 -1.26 6.43 -6.18
N ASP A 47 -1.73 7.29 -5.26
CA ASP A 47 -0.87 8.33 -4.69
C ASP A 47 0.37 7.71 -4.01
N GLY A 48 1.51 8.35 -4.24
CA GLY A 48 2.83 7.80 -3.96
C GLY A 48 3.63 8.60 -2.94
N GLY A 49 4.93 8.28 -2.86
CA GLY A 49 5.87 9.02 -2.02
C GLY A 49 5.48 8.97 -0.55
N SER A 50 5.40 10.13 0.09
CA SER A 50 5.10 10.23 1.52
C SER A 50 3.64 9.93 1.88
N SER A 51 2.76 9.85 0.89
CA SER A 51 1.37 9.43 1.07
C SER A 51 1.24 7.91 1.13
N SER A 52 2.26 7.15 0.72
CA SER A 52 2.20 5.69 0.70
C SER A 52 2.24 5.13 2.12
N ILE A 53 1.11 4.60 2.57
CA ILE A 53 0.94 3.99 3.88
C ILE A 53 0.04 2.75 3.80
N MET A 54 0.44 1.69 4.50
CA MET A 54 -0.37 0.49 4.69
C MET A 54 -0.63 0.30 6.17
N GLY A 55 -1.91 0.28 6.55
CA GLY A 55 -2.36 -0.03 7.90
C GLY A 55 -3.13 -1.34 7.94
N LEU A 56 -2.86 -2.19 8.93
CA LEU A 56 -3.65 -3.39 9.22
C LEU A 56 -4.19 -3.33 10.64
N VAL A 57 -5.45 -3.71 10.82
CA VAL A 57 -6.03 -3.93 12.15
C VAL A 57 -5.48 -5.25 12.68
N TRP A 58 -4.75 -5.18 13.79
CA TRP A 58 -4.13 -6.35 14.41
C TRP A 58 -5.12 -7.11 15.30
N GLN A 59 -4.70 -8.26 15.82
CA GLN A 59 -5.52 -9.10 16.71
C GLN A 59 -5.99 -8.37 17.98
N ASP A 60 -5.28 -7.34 18.40
CA ASP A 60 -5.61 -6.49 19.55
C ASP A 60 -6.63 -5.37 19.20
N GLY A 61 -7.16 -5.37 17.98
CA GLY A 61 -8.11 -4.37 17.47
C GLY A 61 -7.48 -3.03 17.11
N LYS A 62 -6.16 -2.86 17.26
CA LYS A 62 -5.47 -1.61 16.97
C LYS A 62 -4.96 -1.58 15.53
N LEU A 63 -5.06 -0.41 14.90
CA LEU A 63 -4.44 -0.16 13.60
C LEU A 63 -2.92 -0.06 13.77
N LYS A 64 -2.18 -0.87 13.02
CA LYS A 64 -0.71 -0.84 12.96
C LYS A 64 -0.26 -0.51 11.56
N VAL A 65 0.70 0.41 11.45
CA VAL A 65 1.37 0.73 10.19
C VAL A 65 2.35 -0.39 9.88
N MET A 66 2.26 -0.94 8.67
CA MET A 66 3.03 -2.10 8.23
C MET A 66 4.29 -1.73 7.43
N ASN A 67 4.28 -0.56 6.79
CA ASN A 67 5.41 -0.05 6.02
C ASN A 67 6.21 0.99 6.82
N ARG A 68 7.29 1.51 6.25
CA ARG A 68 8.08 2.60 6.83
C ARG A 68 7.89 3.88 6.01
N PRO A 69 6.96 4.78 6.39
CA PRO A 69 6.67 6.01 5.65
C PRO A 69 7.95 6.81 5.37
N SER A 70 8.02 7.54 4.26
CA SER A 70 9.25 8.24 3.87
C SER A 70 9.50 9.53 4.63
N ASP A 71 8.44 10.24 5.05
CA ASP A 71 8.57 11.58 5.63
C ASP A 71 9.20 11.54 7.02
N ARG A 72 10.17 12.43 7.22
CA ARG A 72 10.89 12.61 8.48
C ARG A 72 10.80 14.07 8.93
N SER A 73 10.56 14.29 10.22
CA SER A 73 10.65 15.60 10.86
C SER A 73 11.49 15.45 12.12
N PHE A 74 12.60 16.18 12.22
CA PHE A 74 13.57 16.06 13.32
C PHE A 74 14.01 14.60 13.58
N GLY A 75 14.20 13.81 12.51
CA GLY A 75 14.59 12.40 12.59
C GLY A 75 13.45 11.41 12.90
N GLN A 76 12.26 11.90 13.25
CA GLN A 76 11.10 11.06 13.56
C GLN A 76 10.21 10.85 12.33
N VAL A 77 9.54 9.69 12.26
CA VAL A 77 8.57 9.39 11.21
C VAL A 77 7.38 10.34 11.35
N LYS A 78 7.05 11.06 10.27
CA LYS A 78 5.84 11.89 10.19
C LYS A 78 4.89 11.26 9.17
N ILE A 79 3.67 10.94 9.61
CA ILE A 79 2.61 10.48 8.72
C ILE A 79 1.95 11.72 8.08
N ARG A 80 1.86 11.75 6.75
CA ARG A 80 1.15 12.80 6.02
C ARG A 80 -0.37 12.64 6.23
N PRO A 81 -1.11 13.70 6.62
CA PRO A 81 -2.57 13.66 6.60
C PRO A 81 -3.08 13.47 5.18
N LEU A 82 -3.97 12.50 4.98
CA LEU A 82 -4.57 12.20 3.69
C LEU A 82 -6.08 12.44 3.74
N PRO A 83 -6.68 13.09 2.74
CA PRO A 83 -8.12 13.34 2.70
C PRO A 83 -8.93 12.07 2.38
N MET A 84 -8.30 11.06 1.76
CA MET A 84 -8.94 9.81 1.35
C MET A 84 -8.04 8.61 1.64
N VAL A 85 -8.65 7.51 2.05
CA VAL A 85 -8.00 6.22 2.27
C VAL A 85 -8.85 5.10 1.67
N LEU A 86 -8.22 4.14 1.00
CA LEU A 86 -8.85 2.91 0.58
C LEU A 86 -8.83 1.93 1.75
N THR A 87 -9.98 1.39 2.12
CA THR A 87 -10.09 0.39 3.20
C THR A 87 -10.75 -0.88 2.68
N ILE A 88 -10.29 -2.03 3.18
CA ILE A 88 -10.93 -3.33 2.96
C ILE A 88 -11.48 -3.77 4.29
N THR A 89 -12.80 -4.00 4.33
CA THR A 89 -13.50 -4.51 5.51
C THR A 89 -14.15 -5.84 5.16
N LYS A 90 -14.37 -6.68 6.18
CA LYS A 90 -15.14 -7.91 5.99
C LYS A 90 -16.57 -7.52 5.65
N SER A 91 -17.08 -8.02 4.52
CA SER A 91 -18.50 -7.86 4.19
C SER A 91 -19.35 -8.40 5.35
N PRO A 92 -20.36 -7.64 5.83
CA PRO A 92 -21.35 -8.21 6.72
C PRO A 92 -22.01 -9.34 5.94
N ARG A 93 -21.79 -10.59 6.37
CA ARG A 93 -22.56 -11.70 5.81
C ARG A 93 -24.04 -11.34 5.99
N LEU A 94 -24.79 -11.28 4.90
CA LEU A 94 -26.24 -11.30 4.97
C LEU A 94 -26.59 -12.54 5.80
N LYS A 95 -27.20 -12.31 6.96
CA LYS A 95 -27.82 -13.43 7.69
C LYS A 95 -28.97 -13.88 6.80
N GLU A 96 -28.88 -15.09 6.26
CA GLU A 96 -30.05 -15.81 5.78
C GLU A 96 -31.04 -15.99 6.93
#